data_AF-A0A847BMC3-F1
#
_entry.id   AF-A0A847BMC3-F1
#
_cell.length_a   1.000
_cell.length_b   1.000
_cell.length_c   1.000
_cell.angle_alpha   90.00
_cell.angle_beta   90.00
_cell.angle_gamma   90.00
#
_symmetry.space_group_name_H-M   'P 1'
#
loop_
_entity.id
_entity.type
_entity.pdbx_description
1 polymer ?
#
loop_
_entity_poly.entity_id
_entity_poly.type
_entity_poly.pdbx_seq_one_letter_code
_entity_poly.pdbx_strand_id
1 'polypeptide(L)'
;MKLKVKGKEQELKFNMGFIRRLDEIHSIKVDVMGAGDGMAFGVGLVYADIQLKQYSPVMLSDVIRAATNCSIIDADKAIEDYAEENGSLDKLFDGVIDGLKKSPVVKTTLMKMVG
;
A
#
# COMPACT_ATOMS: atom_id res chain seq x y z
N MET A 1 2.00 -6.51 10.19
CA MET A 1 1.40 -5.69 11.26
C MET A 1 -0.11 -5.87 11.24
N LYS A 2 -0.83 -5.45 12.29
CA LYS A 2 -2.29 -5.45 12.32
C LYS A 2 -2.82 -4.01 12.39
N LEU A 3 -3.97 -3.78 11.78
CA LEU A 3 -4.73 -2.54 11.85
C LEU A 3 -6.20 -2.85 12.07
N LYS A 4 -6.90 -2.01 12.83
CA LYS A 4 -8.34 -2.16 13.03
C LYS A 4 -9.06 -1.60 11.81
N VAL A 5 -9.70 -2.48 11.04
CA VAL A 5 -10.49 -2.13 9.85
C VAL A 5 -11.90 -2.68 10.05
N LYS A 6 -12.93 -1.84 9.90
CA LYS A 6 -14.33 -2.19 10.25
C LYS A 6 -14.50 -2.69 11.69
N GLY A 7 -13.78 -2.10 12.63
CA GLY A 7 -13.83 -2.50 14.04
C GLY A 7 -13.20 -3.87 14.35
N LYS A 8 -12.55 -4.52 13.37
CA LYS A 8 -11.86 -5.80 13.56
C LYS A 8 -10.37 -5.63 13.32
N GLU A 9 -9.54 -6.26 14.14
CA GLU A 9 -8.12 -6.37 13.82
C GLU A 9 -7.93 -7.22 12.56
N GLN A 10 -7.33 -6.62 11.54
CA GLN A 10 -6.95 -7.28 10.31
C GLN A 10 -5.44 -7.22 10.13
N GLU A 11 -4.86 -8.34 9.72
CA GLU A 11 -3.46 -8.38 9.32
C GLU A 11 -3.30 -7.77 7.92
N LEU A 12 -2.35 -6.84 7.78
CA LEU A 12 -1.99 -6.30 6.47
C LEU A 12 -1.14 -7.32 5.70
N LYS A 13 -1.69 -7.88 4.62
CA LYS A 13 -1.06 -8.96 3.84
C LYS A 13 -0.35 -8.39 2.61
N PHE A 14 0.98 -8.36 2.66
CA PHE A 14 1.84 -7.90 1.55
C PHE A 14 2.26 -9.06 0.62
N ASN A 15 1.30 -9.72 0.00
CA ASN A 15 1.51 -10.90 -0.88
C ASN A 15 1.34 -10.54 -2.38
N MET A 16 1.35 -11.55 -3.26
CA MET A 16 1.15 -11.33 -4.71
C MET A 16 -0.20 -10.69 -5.05
N GLY A 17 -1.26 -10.99 -4.29
CA GLY A 17 -2.58 -10.37 -4.49
C GLY A 17 -2.59 -8.90 -4.13
N PHE A 18 -1.81 -8.50 -3.12
CA PHE A 18 -1.60 -7.09 -2.79
C PHE A 18 -0.92 -6.32 -3.92
N ILE A 19 0.12 -6.89 -4.55
CA ILE A 19 0.81 -6.26 -5.69
C ILE A 19 -0.16 -6.05 -6.85
N ARG A 20 -0.91 -7.09 -7.23
CA ARG A 20 -1.91 -6.99 -8.32
C ARG A 20 -2.95 -5.91 -8.07
N ARG A 21 -3.47 -5.82 -6.84
CA ARG A 21 -4.45 -4.77 -6.49
C ARG A 21 -3.87 -3.37 -6.55
N LEU A 22 -2.63 -3.17 -6.12
CA LEU A 22 -1.99 -1.86 -6.26
C LEU A 22 -1.80 -1.47 -7.72
N ASP A 23 -1.39 -2.40 -8.56
CA ASP A 23 -1.30 -2.18 -10.01
C ASP A 23 -2.68 -1.84 -10.60
N GLU A 24 -3.75 -2.52 -10.17
CA GLU A 24 -5.13 -2.20 -10.58
C GLU A 24 -5.60 -0.81 -10.11
N ILE A 25 -5.33 -0.44 -8.85
CA ILE A 25 -5.69 0.87 -8.30
C ILE A 25 -4.95 2.00 -9.03
N HIS A 26 -3.74 1.74 -9.52
CA HIS A 26 -2.89 2.75 -10.14
C HIS A 26 -2.68 2.56 -11.64
N SER A 27 -3.49 1.74 -12.31
CA SER A 27 -3.33 1.37 -13.73
C SER A 27 -3.12 2.59 -14.66
N ILE A 28 -3.93 3.65 -14.50
CA ILE A 28 -3.79 4.89 -15.27
C ILE A 28 -2.42 5.55 -15.08
N LYS A 29 -1.85 5.49 -13.87
CA LYS A 29 -0.50 6.03 -13.60
C LYS A 29 0.57 5.16 -14.24
N VAL A 30 0.32 3.86 -14.38
CA VAL A 30 1.23 2.91 -15.02
C VAL A 30 1.36 3.19 -16.52
N ASP A 31 0.25 3.49 -17.19
CA ASP A 31 0.24 3.85 -18.61
C ASP A 31 1.07 5.12 -18.89
N VAL A 32 0.98 6.09 -17.98
CA VAL A 32 1.72 7.37 -18.07
C VAL A 32 3.21 7.19 -17.82
N MET A 33 3.62 6.15 -17.08
CA MET A 33 5.04 5.80 -16.87
C MET A 33 5.64 4.99 -18.02
N GLY A 34 4.91 4.79 -19.12
CA GLY A 34 5.43 4.15 -20.34
C GLY A 34 5.57 2.62 -20.23
N ALA A 35 5.07 2.01 -19.15
CA ALA A 35 4.90 0.57 -19.07
C ALA A 35 3.64 0.21 -19.88
N GLY A 36 3.82 0.00 -21.19
CA GLY A 36 2.70 -0.29 -22.09
C GLY A 36 1.83 -1.48 -21.66
N ASP A 37 0.65 -1.59 -22.26
CA ASP A 37 -0.32 -2.68 -22.01
C ASP A 37 0.38 -4.05 -22.00
N GLY A 38 0.52 -4.62 -20.79
CA GLY A 38 1.18 -5.92 -20.57
C GLY A 38 2.49 -5.89 -19.76
N MET A 39 3.11 -4.73 -19.52
CA MET A 39 4.34 -4.59 -18.69
C MET A 39 4.11 -3.90 -17.33
N ALA A 40 2.86 -3.68 -16.94
CA ALA A 40 2.46 -2.89 -15.76
C ALA A 40 2.75 -3.52 -14.37
N PHE A 41 3.22 -4.77 -14.31
CA PHE A 41 3.34 -5.51 -13.05
C PHE A 41 4.39 -4.88 -12.12
N GLY A 42 3.98 -4.54 -10.91
CA GLY A 42 4.83 -3.94 -9.89
C GLY A 42 5.03 -2.43 -10.02
N VAL A 43 4.53 -1.77 -11.07
CA VAL A 43 4.65 -0.31 -11.21
C VAL A 43 3.79 0.41 -10.17
N GLY A 44 2.58 -0.09 -9.89
CA GLY A 44 1.72 0.44 -8.83
C GLY A 44 2.38 0.31 -7.46
N LEU A 45 3.09 -0.79 -7.22
CA LEU A 45 3.88 -0.99 -6.01
C LEU A 45 5.06 -0.02 -5.89
N VAL A 46 5.81 0.23 -6.98
CA VAL A 46 6.92 1.21 -6.99
C VAL A 46 6.39 2.62 -6.73
N TYR A 47 5.30 3.00 -7.39
CA TYR A 47 4.64 4.28 -7.16
C TYR A 47 4.19 4.43 -5.70
N ALA A 48 3.62 3.37 -5.12
CA ALA A 48 3.23 3.34 -3.71
C ALA A 48 4.42 3.53 -2.77
N ASP A 49 5.55 2.83 -3.01
CA ASP A 49 6.77 2.98 -2.20
C ASP A 49 7.31 4.42 -2.23
N ILE A 50 7.32 5.08 -3.38
CA ILE A 50 7.74 6.49 -3.51
C ILE A 50 6.82 7.41 -2.70
N GLN A 51 5.50 7.26 -2.85
CA GLN A 51 4.51 8.11 -2.19
C GLN A 51 4.45 7.88 -0.67
N LEU A 52 4.64 6.63 -0.20
CA LEU A 52 4.73 6.31 1.22
C LEU A 52 5.96 6.97 1.87
N LYS A 53 7.11 7.01 1.17
CA LYS A 53 8.32 7.72 1.65
C LYS A 53 8.13 9.23 1.73
N GLN A 54 7.16 9.78 1.00
CA GLN A 54 6.74 11.17 1.08
C GLN A 54 5.61 11.39 2.11
N TYR A 55 5.31 10.39 2.94
CA TYR A 55 4.27 10.43 3.97
C TYR A 55 2.87 10.77 3.42
N SER A 56 2.55 10.29 2.21
CA SER A 56 1.23 10.50 1.60
C SER A 56 0.14 9.66 2.29
N PRO A 57 -0.83 10.28 3.01
CA PRO A 57 -1.90 9.55 3.69
C PRO A 57 -2.90 8.92 2.71
N VAL A 58 -3.08 9.52 1.53
CA VAL A 58 -3.90 8.95 0.45
C VAL A 58 -3.28 7.65 -0.05
N MET A 59 -1.95 7.62 -0.24
CA MET A 59 -1.26 6.38 -0.61
C MET A 59 -1.35 5.33 0.51
N LEU A 60 -1.23 5.75 1.76
CA LEU A 60 -1.40 4.86 2.90
C LEU A 60 -2.77 4.18 2.88
N SER A 61 -3.83 4.91 2.51
CA SER A 61 -5.18 4.36 2.32
C SER A 61 -5.26 3.33 1.21
N ASP A 62 -4.72 3.63 0.02
CA ASP A 62 -4.69 2.68 -1.09
C ASP A 62 -3.92 1.41 -0.74
N VAL A 63 -2.82 1.52 0.00
CA VAL A 63 -2.02 0.38 0.49
C VAL A 63 -2.80 -0.46 1.51
N ILE A 64 -3.47 0.17 2.47
CA ILE A 64 -4.32 -0.55 3.45
C ILE A 64 -5.48 -1.24 2.75
N ARG A 65 -6.14 -0.56 1.82
CA ARG A 65 -7.21 -1.11 0.98
C ARG A 65 -6.72 -2.34 0.22
N ALA A 66 -5.59 -2.25 -0.45
CA ALA A 66 -5.01 -3.37 -1.20
C ALA A 66 -4.63 -4.55 -0.27
N ALA A 67 -4.04 -4.26 0.89
CA ALA A 67 -3.54 -5.27 1.83
C ALA A 67 -4.66 -6.00 2.60
N THR A 68 -5.83 -5.38 2.74
CA THR A 68 -6.97 -5.91 3.51
C THR A 68 -8.17 -6.32 2.65
N ASN A 69 -8.20 -5.90 1.38
CA ASN A 69 -9.35 -6.06 0.48
C ASN A 69 -10.65 -5.38 0.98
N CYS A 70 -10.53 -4.30 1.76
CA CYS A 70 -11.69 -3.50 2.16
C CYS A 70 -12.09 -2.49 1.08
N SER A 71 -13.15 -1.72 1.32
CA SER A 71 -13.46 -0.55 0.48
C SER A 71 -12.52 0.60 0.81
N ILE A 72 -12.43 1.59 -0.08
CA ILE A 72 -11.63 2.79 0.19
C ILE A 72 -12.13 3.56 1.42
N ILE A 73 -13.46 3.66 1.58
CA ILE A 73 -14.10 4.32 2.73
C ILE A 73 -13.69 3.66 4.05
N ASP A 74 -13.58 2.32 4.06
CA ASP A 74 -13.16 1.59 5.26
C ASP A 74 -11.67 1.76 5.57
N ALA A 75 -10.84 1.94 4.54
CA ALA A 75 -9.41 2.19 4.70
C ALA A 75 -9.16 3.61 5.22
N ASP A 76 -9.83 4.60 4.62
CA ASP A 76 -9.78 6.00 5.06
C ASP A 76 -10.18 6.12 6.53
N LYS A 77 -11.33 5.52 6.89
CA LYS A 77 -11.80 5.53 8.27
C LYS A 77 -10.83 4.84 9.22
N ALA A 78 -10.21 3.73 8.82
CA ALA A 78 -9.23 3.05 9.68
C ALA A 78 -7.98 3.91 9.94
N ILE A 79 -7.59 4.76 8.99
CA ILE A 79 -6.47 5.70 9.15
C ILE A 79 -6.88 6.86 10.05
N GLU A 80 -8.06 7.43 9.84
CA GLU A 80 -8.61 8.51 10.66
C GLU A 80 -8.78 8.05 12.12
N ASP A 81 -9.45 6.91 12.34
CA ASP A 81 -9.61 6.29 13.67
C ASP A 81 -8.24 6.06 14.34
N TYR A 82 -7.23 5.59 13.58
CA TYR A 82 -5.88 5.40 14.11
C TYR A 82 -5.24 6.74 14.52
N ALA A 83 -5.37 7.78 13.69
CA ALA A 83 -4.83 9.11 13.98
C ALA A 83 -5.48 9.73 15.22
N GLU A 84 -6.80 9.60 15.38
CA GLU A 84 -7.52 10.05 16.57
C GLU A 84 -7.07 9.32 17.84
N GLU A 85 -6.89 8.00 17.77
CA GLU A 85 -6.46 7.17 18.91
C GLU A 85 -4.97 7.42 19.30
N ASN A 86 -4.11 7.78 18.33
CA ASN A 86 -2.64 7.84 18.54
C ASN A 86 -2.05 9.24 18.41
N GLY A 87 -2.84 10.24 18.00
CA GLY A 87 -2.43 11.64 17.80
C GLY A 87 -1.53 11.90 16.58
N SER A 88 -1.15 10.86 15.82
CA SER A 88 -0.27 10.95 14.65
C SER A 88 -0.37 9.68 13.79
N LEU A 89 0.13 9.76 12.56
CA LEU A 89 0.23 8.62 11.63
C LEU A 89 1.63 7.99 11.57
N ASP A 90 2.63 8.57 12.24
CA ASP A 90 4.04 8.20 12.09
C ASP A 90 4.26 6.69 12.30
N LYS A 91 3.72 6.15 13.40
CA LYS A 91 3.82 4.72 13.72
C LYS A 91 3.08 3.82 12.73
N LEU A 92 2.00 4.32 12.11
CA LEU A 92 1.27 3.59 11.09
C LEU A 92 2.09 3.52 9.80
N PHE A 93 2.68 4.65 9.38
CA PHE A 93 3.61 4.69 8.25
C PHE A 93 4.79 3.75 8.48
N ASP A 94 5.48 3.87 9.61
CA ASP A 94 6.63 3.02 9.96
C ASP A 94 6.26 1.54 9.92
N GLY A 95 5.12 1.17 10.53
CA GLY A 95 4.63 -0.19 10.54
C GLY A 95 4.35 -0.74 9.13
N VAL A 96 3.73 0.08 8.27
CA VAL A 96 3.41 -0.32 6.89
C VAL A 96 4.69 -0.46 6.08
N ILE A 97 5.59 0.52 6.15
CA ILE A 97 6.88 0.50 5.45
C ILE A 97 7.72 -0.71 5.88
N ASP A 98 7.80 -0.99 7.18
CA ASP A 98 8.50 -2.17 7.69
C ASP A 98 7.84 -3.47 7.26
N GLY A 99 6.51 -3.49 7.20
CA GLY A 99 5.75 -4.61 6.67
C GLY A 99 6.08 -4.92 5.21
N LEU A 100 6.16 -3.88 4.37
CA LEU A 100 6.57 -3.99 2.96
C LEU A 100 8.00 -4.55 2.84
N LYS A 101 8.95 -4.01 3.61
CA LYS A 101 10.36 -4.45 3.62
C LYS A 101 10.54 -5.91 4.03
N LYS A 102 9.68 -6.41 4.92
CA LYS A 102 9.71 -7.80 5.42
C LYS A 102 9.13 -8.82 4.44
N SER A 103 8.31 -8.38 3.48
CA SER A 103 7.74 -9.29 2.48
C SER A 103 8.75 -9.65 1.39
N PRO A 104 9.11 -10.94 1.20
CA PRO A 104 10.08 -11.35 0.18
C PRO A 104 9.61 -11.02 -1.24
N VAL A 105 8.30 -11.13 -1.51
CA VAL A 105 7.74 -10.87 -2.84
C VAL A 105 7.74 -9.38 -3.15
N VAL A 106 7.32 -8.53 -2.20
CA VAL A 106 7.37 -7.07 -2.35
C VAL A 106 8.81 -6.59 -2.52
N LYS A 107 9.72 -7.08 -1.66
CA LYS A 107 11.14 -6.74 -1.72
C LYS A 107 11.75 -7.10 -3.07
N THR A 108 11.46 -8.30 -3.59
CA THR A 108 11.97 -8.75 -4.89
C THR A 108 11.49 -7.84 -6.02
N THR A 109 10.19 -7.50 -6.03
CA THR A 109 9.63 -6.59 -7.05
C THR A 109 10.27 -5.20 -6.98
N LEU A 110 10.34 -4.59 -5.79
CA LEU A 110 10.96 -3.26 -5.63
C LEU A 110 12.44 -3.26 -6.06
N MET A 111 13.20 -4.29 -5.71
CA MET A 111 14.61 -4.40 -6.09
C MET A 111 14.82 -4.56 -7.59
N LYS A 112 13.96 -5.32 -8.28
CA LYS A 112 14.08 -5.60 -9.72
C LYS A 112 13.56 -4.48 -10.62
N MET A 113 12.74 -3.57 -10.07
CA MET A 113 12.16 -2.45 -10.83
C MET A 113 12.92 -1.14 -10.64
N VAL A 114 13.69 -0.99 -9.54
CA VAL A 114 14.45 0.23 -9.21
C VAL A 114 15.96 0.06 -9.46
N GLY A 115 16.44 -1.17 -9.68
CA GLY A 115 17.84 -1.49 -10.00
C GLY A 115 18.00 -2.01 -11.42
#